data_AF-A0A3D9IEX1-F1
#
_entry.id   AF-A0A3D9IEX1-F1
#
_cell.length_a   1.000
_cell.length_b   1.000
_cell.length_c   1.000
_cell.angle_alpha   90.00
_cell.angle_beta   90.00
_cell.angle_gamma   90.00
#
_symmetry.space_group_name_H-M   'P 1'
#
loop_
_entity.id
_entity.type
_entity.pdbx_description
1 polymer ?
#
loop_
_entity_poly.entity_id
_entity_poly.type
_entity_poly.pdbx_seq_one_letter_code
_entity_poly.pdbx_strand_id
1 'polypeptide(L)'
;MGIVPEYERLVTPHLEDLRKYCNYLTKSKWDGEDLYQTTLLKSLVFFLHTEPYMDVKPFLIRVARNLWIDDCRKRQRRRLAVSEYSKGYYTDSDYVEVRSVIEWLAERFPRRNIDIWLLFNYFGYAMQEIAHEMNCSISAVKSILFRTREMLRNRQEPNEKRKIIHLDVERWSRAIMLDKPQGILSEG
;
A
#
# COMPACT_ATOMS: atom_id res chain seq x y z
N MET A 1 4.48 23.62 -26.89
CA MET A 1 3.64 22.41 -27.05
C MET A 1 3.06 22.11 -25.67
N GLY A 2 1.73 22.12 -25.51
CA GLY A 2 1.09 22.14 -24.19
C GLY A 2 1.35 20.87 -23.36
N ILE A 3 1.30 21.01 -22.03
CA ILE A 3 1.51 19.89 -21.08
C ILE A 3 0.43 18.80 -21.24
N VAL A 4 -0.79 19.17 -21.62
CA VAL A 4 -1.91 18.23 -21.82
C VAL A 4 -1.67 17.26 -23.00
N PRO A 5 -1.30 17.72 -24.21
CA PRO A 5 -0.90 16.83 -25.31
C PRO A 5 0.21 15.83 -24.95
N GLU A 6 1.19 16.26 -24.14
CA GLU A 6 2.30 15.39 -23.73
C GLU A 6 1.83 14.33 -22.72
N TYR A 7 0.99 14.71 -21.76
CA TYR A 7 0.36 13.77 -20.84
C TYR A 7 -0.45 12.70 -21.58
N GLU A 8 -1.29 13.09 -22.53
CA GLU A 8 -2.10 12.15 -23.30
C GLU A 8 -1.23 11.14 -24.04
N ARG A 9 -0.16 11.60 -24.68
CA ARG A 9 0.80 10.74 -25.40
C ARG A 9 1.44 9.69 -24.48
N LEU A 10 1.79 10.08 -23.26
CA LEU A 10 2.44 9.22 -22.27
C LEU A 10 1.46 8.24 -21.61
N VAL A 11 0.21 8.64 -21.39
CA VAL A 11 -0.77 7.85 -20.63
C VAL A 11 -1.64 6.95 -21.50
N THR A 12 -1.96 7.35 -22.74
CA THR A 12 -2.82 6.60 -23.68
C THR A 12 -2.44 5.12 -23.80
N PRO A 13 -1.15 4.74 -23.93
CA PRO A 13 -0.75 3.33 -24.04
C PRO A 13 -1.08 2.47 -22.80
N HIS A 14 -1.45 3.08 -21.67
CA HIS A 14 -1.66 2.40 -20.39
C HIS A 14 -3.11 2.42 -19.90
N LEU A 15 -4.03 3.07 -20.63
CA LEU A 15 -5.42 3.26 -20.20
C LEU A 15 -6.16 1.93 -19.99
N GLU A 16 -6.02 0.98 -20.91
CA GLU A 16 -6.73 -0.30 -20.83
C GLU A 16 -6.25 -1.14 -19.64
N ASP A 17 -4.92 -1.19 -19.42
CA ASP A 17 -4.30 -1.86 -18.28
C ASP A 17 -4.72 -1.23 -16.96
N LEU A 18 -4.75 0.11 -16.90
CA LEU A 18 -5.21 0.82 -15.71
C LEU A 18 -6.67 0.51 -15.39
N ARG A 19 -7.55 0.51 -16.40
CA ARG A 19 -8.97 0.18 -16.21
C ARG A 19 -9.16 -1.25 -15.73
N LYS A 20 -8.43 -2.22 -16.31
CA LYS A 20 -8.43 -3.62 -15.83
C LYS A 20 -7.98 -3.71 -14.38
N TYR A 21 -6.92 -2.97 -14.01
CA TYR A 21 -6.41 -2.95 -12.64
C TYR A 21 -7.41 -2.34 -11.64
N CYS A 22 -8.06 -1.23 -11.97
CA CYS A 22 -9.08 -0.63 -11.12
C CYS A 22 -10.28 -1.57 -10.91
N ASN A 23 -10.74 -2.26 -11.95
CA ASN A 23 -11.79 -3.28 -11.83
C ASN A 23 -11.34 -4.47 -10.96
N TYR A 24 -10.09 -4.90 -11.09
CA TYR A 24 -9.53 -5.97 -10.27
C TYR A 24 -9.49 -5.59 -8.78
N LEU A 25 -9.05 -4.36 -8.47
CA LEU A 25 -8.95 -3.87 -7.09
C LEU A 25 -10.32 -3.74 -6.41
N THR A 26 -11.29 -3.18 -7.13
CA THR A 26 -12.60 -2.83 -6.58
C THR A 26 -13.58 -3.99 -6.58
N LYS A 27 -13.38 -5.00 -7.45
CA LYS A 27 -14.31 -6.11 -7.70
C LYS A 27 -15.73 -5.62 -8.07
N SER A 28 -15.85 -4.38 -8.56
CA SER A 28 -17.10 -3.69 -8.86
C SER A 28 -16.87 -2.80 -10.08
N LYS A 29 -17.69 -2.95 -11.12
CA LYS A 29 -17.53 -2.17 -12.35
C LYS A 29 -17.75 -0.67 -12.12
N TRP A 30 -18.68 -0.32 -11.22
CA TRP A 30 -19.00 1.07 -10.90
C TRP A 30 -17.88 1.73 -10.10
N ASP A 31 -17.45 1.10 -9.01
CA ASP A 31 -16.32 1.60 -8.21
C ASP A 31 -15.01 1.60 -9.03
N GLY A 32 -14.82 0.62 -9.91
CA GLY A 32 -13.65 0.49 -10.77
C GLY A 32 -13.55 1.62 -11.80
N GLU A 33 -14.67 2.02 -12.40
CA GLU A 33 -14.71 3.17 -13.31
C GLU A 33 -14.46 4.49 -12.59
N ASP A 34 -15.07 4.69 -11.41
CA ASP A 34 -14.84 5.88 -10.58
C ASP A 34 -13.37 6.01 -10.15
N LEU A 35 -12.78 4.89 -9.70
CA LEU A 35 -11.36 4.82 -9.35
C LEU A 35 -10.45 5.12 -10.56
N TYR A 36 -10.79 4.58 -11.73
CA TYR A 36 -10.07 4.83 -12.98
C TYR A 36 -10.08 6.32 -13.34
N GLN A 37 -11.24 6.97 -13.34
CA GLN A 37 -11.37 8.38 -13.66
C GLN A 37 -10.66 9.27 -12.63
N THR A 38 -10.83 8.98 -11.34
CA THR A 38 -10.15 9.72 -10.27
C THR A 38 -8.63 9.58 -10.37
N THR A 39 -8.14 8.40 -10.76
CA THR A 39 -6.71 8.17 -10.99
C THR A 39 -6.18 9.07 -12.09
N LEU A 40 -6.86 9.10 -13.25
CA LEU A 40 -6.45 9.94 -14.39
C LEU A 40 -6.46 11.43 -14.03
N LEU A 41 -7.46 11.88 -13.27
CA LEU A 41 -7.52 13.27 -12.81
C LEU A 41 -6.33 13.62 -11.91
N LYS A 42 -6.04 12.77 -10.93
CA LYS A 42 -4.91 13.00 -10.01
C LYS A 42 -3.55 12.91 -10.71
N SER A 43 -3.39 11.98 -11.65
CA SER A 43 -2.15 11.90 -12.44
C SER A 43 -1.97 13.12 -13.32
N LEU A 44 -3.03 13.64 -13.95
CA LEU A 44 -2.96 14.86 -14.75
C LEU A 44 -2.53 16.06 -13.89
N VAL A 45 -3.16 16.27 -12.74
CA VAL A 45 -2.79 17.35 -11.82
C VAL A 45 -1.33 17.24 -11.40
N PHE A 46 -0.83 16.03 -11.13
CA PHE A 46 0.57 15.81 -10.79
C PHE A 46 1.52 16.21 -11.94
N PHE A 47 1.21 15.79 -13.17
CA PHE A 47 2.00 16.13 -14.37
C PHE A 47 1.99 17.62 -14.71
N LEU A 48 0.93 18.35 -14.35
CA LEU A 48 0.87 19.81 -14.52
C LEU A 48 1.85 20.56 -13.60
N HIS A 49 2.18 19.99 -12.43
CA HIS A 49 3.00 20.63 -11.41
C HIS A 49 4.41 20.05 -11.31
N THR A 50 4.70 18.95 -12.02
CA THR A 50 5.95 18.19 -11.89
C THR A 50 6.45 17.77 -13.27
N GLU A 51 7.74 17.97 -13.55
CA GLU A 51 8.35 17.41 -14.77
C GLU A 51 8.44 15.88 -14.68
N PRO A 52 7.90 15.13 -15.67
CA PRO A 52 7.81 13.68 -15.57
C PRO A 52 9.15 13.03 -15.93
N TYR A 53 9.96 12.73 -14.90
CA TYR A 53 11.14 11.85 -15.00
C TYR A 53 10.85 10.41 -14.50
N MET A 54 9.61 9.92 -14.66
CA MET A 54 9.19 8.65 -14.11
C MET A 54 8.43 7.76 -15.10
N ASP A 55 8.57 6.44 -14.92
CA ASP A 55 7.81 5.43 -15.66
C ASP A 55 6.31 5.56 -15.36
N VAL A 56 5.53 5.75 -16.42
CA VAL A 56 4.11 6.17 -16.37
C VAL A 56 3.22 5.05 -15.85
N LYS A 57 3.42 3.81 -16.30
CA LYS A 57 2.57 2.69 -15.89
C LYS A 57 2.68 2.40 -14.38
N PRO A 58 3.88 2.22 -13.78
CA PRO A 58 4.01 2.05 -12.35
C PRO A 58 3.48 3.23 -11.53
N PHE A 59 3.57 4.45 -12.07
CA PHE A 59 3.00 5.63 -11.46
C PHE A 59 1.47 5.55 -11.37
N LEU A 60 0.79 5.32 -12.49
CA LEU A 60 -0.68 5.21 -12.54
C LEU A 60 -1.21 4.10 -11.62
N ILE A 61 -0.56 2.93 -11.63
CA ILE A 61 -0.91 1.81 -10.75
C ILE A 61 -0.77 2.20 -9.27
N ARG A 62 0.28 2.94 -8.90
CA ARG A 62 0.48 3.42 -7.53
C ARG A 62 -0.61 4.42 -7.12
N VAL A 63 -0.95 5.36 -7.99
CA VAL A 63 -2.00 6.35 -7.73
C VAL A 63 -3.35 5.66 -7.53
N ALA A 64 -3.76 4.76 -8.43
CA ALA A 64 -5.01 4.00 -8.30
C ALA A 64 -5.06 3.18 -7.01
N ARG A 65 -3.97 2.47 -6.70
CA ARG A 65 -3.87 1.66 -5.49
C ARG A 65 -4.04 2.50 -4.22
N ASN A 66 -3.36 3.64 -4.14
CA ASN A 66 -3.43 4.51 -2.97
C ASN A 66 -4.83 5.12 -2.81
N LEU A 67 -5.44 5.57 -3.91
CA LEU A 67 -6.82 6.07 -3.91
C LEU A 67 -7.82 5.01 -3.42
N TRP A 68 -7.65 3.77 -3.86
CA TRP A 68 -8.52 2.67 -3.42
C TRP A 68 -8.36 2.34 -1.94
N ILE A 69 -7.11 2.31 -1.44
CA ILE A 69 -6.83 2.10 -0.02
C ILE A 69 -7.49 3.21 0.81
N ASP A 70 -7.32 4.46 0.41
CA ASP A 70 -7.91 5.61 1.10
C ASP A 70 -9.44 5.54 1.14
N ASP A 71 -10.08 5.12 0.05
CA ASP A 71 -11.53 4.95 0.03
C ASP A 71 -11.99 3.76 0.88
N CYS A 72 -11.32 2.62 0.81
CA CYS A 72 -11.56 1.47 1.71
C CYS A 72 -11.53 1.89 3.18
N ARG A 73 -10.52 2.68 3.56
CA ARG A 73 -10.40 3.23 4.92
C ARG A 73 -11.52 4.18 5.30
N LYS A 74 -11.91 5.08 4.39
CA LYS A 74 -13.05 5.99 4.61
C LYS A 74 -14.35 5.21 4.77
N ARG A 75 -14.57 4.14 3.99
CA ARG A 75 -15.73 3.25 4.14
C ARG A 75 -15.70 2.55 5.50
N GLN A 76 -14.55 2.03 5.92
CA GLN A 76 -14.40 1.38 7.23
C GLN A 76 -14.67 2.36 8.39
N ARG A 77 -14.07 3.56 8.36
CA ARG A 77 -14.33 4.60 9.38
C ARG A 77 -15.80 5.03 9.42
N ARG A 78 -16.46 5.18 8.27
CA ARG A 78 -17.89 5.50 8.21
C ARG A 78 -18.74 4.38 8.82
N ARG A 79 -18.42 3.11 8.54
CA ARG A 79 -19.09 1.96 9.19
C ARG A 79 -18.93 2.00 10.71
N LEU A 80 -17.73 2.29 11.20
CA LEU A 80 -17.46 2.41 12.64
C LEU A 80 -18.15 3.62 13.29
N ALA A 81 -18.26 4.75 12.59
CA ALA A 81 -18.87 5.97 13.10
C ALA A 81 -20.41 5.93 13.12
N VAL A 82 -21.04 5.26 12.15
CA VAL A 82 -22.49 4.99 12.15
C VAL A 82 -22.88 3.97 13.23
N SER A 83 -21.88 3.30 13.80
CA SER A 83 -22.06 2.17 14.69
C SER A 83 -21.43 2.39 16.06
N GLU A 84 -22.09 3.20 16.87
CA GLU A 84 -21.86 3.20 18.33
C GLU A 84 -22.27 1.85 18.98
N TYR A 85 -22.83 0.91 18.19
CA TYR A 85 -23.28 -0.42 18.63
C TYR A 85 -22.60 -1.63 17.98
N SER A 86 -21.75 -1.44 16.98
CA SER A 86 -20.90 -2.49 16.42
C SER A 86 -19.49 -1.95 16.32
N LYS A 87 -18.78 -2.10 17.44
CA LYS A 87 -17.39 -2.57 17.39
C LYS A 87 -17.39 -3.61 16.28
N GLY A 88 -16.82 -3.29 15.12
CA GLY A 88 -16.69 -4.26 14.04
C GLY A 88 -15.94 -5.41 14.66
N TYR A 89 -16.65 -6.48 15.01
CA TYR A 89 -16.01 -7.71 15.41
C TYR A 89 -15.33 -8.14 14.12
N TYR A 90 -14.05 -7.79 13.99
CA TYR A 90 -13.17 -8.65 13.26
C TYR A 90 -13.51 -10.05 13.73
N THR A 91 -13.93 -10.89 12.80
CA THR A 91 -14.16 -12.27 13.15
C THR A 91 -12.81 -12.83 13.61
N ASP A 92 -12.85 -13.82 14.49
CA ASP A 92 -11.63 -14.52 14.87
C ASP A 92 -10.91 -15.05 13.60
N SER A 93 -11.68 -15.38 12.56
CA SER A 93 -11.19 -15.73 11.22
C SER A 93 -10.38 -14.62 10.55
N ASP A 94 -10.85 -13.36 10.55
CA ASP A 94 -10.13 -12.23 9.93
C ASP A 94 -8.76 -12.02 10.61
N TYR A 95 -8.73 -12.12 11.94
CA TYR A 95 -7.50 -11.99 12.71
C TYR A 95 -6.53 -13.12 12.42
N VAL A 96 -7.01 -14.38 12.38
CA VAL A 96 -6.20 -15.56 12.06
C VAL A 96 -5.60 -15.45 10.66
N GLU A 97 -6.38 -15.01 9.66
CA GLU A 97 -5.88 -14.82 8.29
C GLU A 97 -4.78 -13.76 8.22
N VAL A 98 -5.02 -12.57 8.79
CA VAL A 98 -4.02 -11.49 8.82
C VAL A 98 -2.77 -11.95 9.55
N ARG A 99 -2.91 -12.57 10.73
CA ARG A 99 -1.79 -13.08 11.51
C ARG A 99 -0.99 -14.13 10.75
N SER A 100 -1.63 -15.08 10.07
CA SER A 100 -0.95 -16.11 9.29
C SER A 100 -0.08 -15.51 8.18
N VAL A 101 -0.59 -14.48 7.48
CA VAL A 101 0.18 -13.76 6.45
C VAL A 101 1.36 -13.01 7.07
N ILE A 102 1.17 -12.39 8.24
CA ILE A 102 2.23 -11.68 8.95
C ILE A 102 3.30 -12.62 9.50
N GLU A 103 2.93 -13.77 10.06
CA GLU A 103 3.87 -14.82 10.50
C GLU A 103 4.71 -15.31 9.31
N TRP A 104 4.07 -15.57 8.17
CA TRP A 104 4.75 -15.94 6.94
C TRP A 104 5.76 -14.88 6.48
N LEU A 105 5.43 -13.59 6.62
CA LEU A 105 6.36 -12.48 6.34
C LEU A 105 7.50 -12.45 7.37
N ALA A 106 7.20 -12.59 8.67
CA ALA A 106 8.17 -12.54 9.76
C ALA A 106 9.26 -13.64 9.66
N GLU A 107 8.88 -14.81 9.15
CA GLU A 107 9.81 -15.90 8.86
C GLU A 107 10.83 -15.58 7.76
N ARG A 108 10.50 -14.64 6.86
CA ARG A 108 11.23 -14.39 5.61
C ARG A 108 11.89 -13.01 5.55
N PHE A 109 11.40 -12.05 6.31
CA PHE A 109 11.84 -10.66 6.24
C PHE A 109 12.34 -10.12 7.60
N PRO A 110 13.42 -9.31 7.61
CA PRO A 110 13.78 -8.58 8.82
C PRO A 110 12.63 -7.67 9.26
N ARG A 111 12.48 -7.46 10.56
CA ARG A 111 11.47 -6.57 11.16
C ARG A 111 11.35 -5.23 10.42
N ARG A 112 12.48 -4.53 10.28
CA ARG A 112 12.55 -3.23 9.59
C ARG A 112 12.04 -3.27 8.15
N ASN A 113 12.22 -4.40 7.44
CA ASN A 113 11.71 -4.55 6.08
C ASN A 113 10.18 -4.68 6.07
N ILE A 114 9.62 -5.39 7.04
CA ILE A 114 8.18 -5.56 7.19
C ILE A 114 7.55 -4.23 7.60
N ASP A 115 8.14 -3.52 8.56
CA ASP A 115 7.69 -2.17 8.97
C ASP A 115 7.58 -1.24 7.75
N ILE A 116 8.67 -1.09 6.99
CA ILE A 116 8.72 -0.23 5.81
C ILE A 116 7.76 -0.73 4.71
N TRP A 117 7.68 -2.05 4.50
CA TRP A 117 6.78 -2.61 3.50
C TRP A 117 5.31 -2.38 3.87
N LEU A 118 4.93 -2.53 5.13
CA LEU A 118 3.59 -2.25 5.63
C LEU A 118 3.28 -0.76 5.57
N LEU A 119 4.19 0.11 6.02
CA LEU A 119 3.99 1.56 5.96
C LEU A 119 3.75 2.04 4.52
N PHE A 120 4.54 1.54 3.57
CA PHE A 120 4.40 1.90 2.17
C PHE A 120 3.19 1.24 1.50
N ASN A 121 3.10 -0.09 1.57
CA ASN A 121 2.08 -0.83 0.83
C ASN A 121 0.75 -0.78 1.59
N TYR A 122 0.69 -1.18 2.85
CA TYR A 122 -0.58 -1.19 3.56
C TYR A 122 -1.01 0.22 3.97
N PHE A 123 -0.13 0.98 4.64
CA PHE A 123 -0.47 2.30 5.18
C PHE A 123 -0.43 3.45 4.17
N GLY A 124 0.18 3.27 3.00
CA GLY A 124 0.17 4.27 1.93
C GLY A 124 1.09 5.47 2.17
N TYR A 125 2.03 5.37 3.13
CA TYR A 125 3.00 6.43 3.41
C TYR A 125 3.91 6.66 2.20
N ALA A 126 4.24 7.92 1.93
CA ALA A 126 5.25 8.29 0.95
C ALA A 126 6.65 7.86 1.45
N MET A 127 7.57 7.57 0.52
CA MET A 127 8.92 7.12 0.88
C MET A 127 9.67 8.15 1.75
N GLN A 128 9.40 9.43 1.54
CA GLN A 128 9.95 10.55 2.30
C GLN A 128 9.44 10.56 3.73
N GLU A 129 8.14 10.32 3.94
CA GLU A 129 7.54 10.22 5.27
C GLU A 129 8.12 9.01 6.01
N ILE A 130 8.20 7.85 5.34
CA ILE A 130 8.82 6.65 5.93
C ILE A 130 10.28 6.90 6.29
N ALA A 131 11.04 7.56 5.42
CA ALA A 131 12.43 7.91 5.67
C ALA A 131 12.58 8.79 6.91
N HIS A 132 11.72 9.80 7.05
CA HIS A 132 11.65 10.68 8.22
C HIS A 132 11.29 9.90 9.50
N GLU A 133 10.16 9.19 9.50
CA GLU A 133 9.64 8.47 10.67
C GLU A 133 10.57 7.33 11.12
N MET A 134 11.23 6.63 10.18
CA MET A 134 12.12 5.51 10.47
C MET A 134 13.59 5.92 10.60
N ASN A 135 13.86 7.24 10.64
CA ASN A 135 15.20 7.82 10.70
C ASN A 135 16.21 7.16 9.75
N CYS A 136 15.90 7.15 8.45
CA CYS A 136 16.79 6.61 7.41
C CYS A 136 16.71 7.38 6.10
N SER A 137 17.59 7.05 5.16
CA SER A 137 17.57 7.70 3.84
C SER A 137 16.43 7.16 2.95
N ILE A 138 15.92 8.02 2.06
CA ILE A 138 14.97 7.61 1.01
C ILE A 138 15.55 6.47 0.17
N SER A 139 16.87 6.46 -0.06
CA SER A 139 17.58 5.38 -0.76
C SER A 139 17.53 4.05 -0.01
N ALA A 140 17.61 4.08 1.33
CA ALA A 140 17.43 2.89 2.15
C ALA A 140 15.99 2.35 2.05
N VAL A 141 14.98 3.23 2.12
CA VAL A 141 13.56 2.85 1.92
C VAL A 141 13.37 2.20 0.54
N LYS A 142 13.88 2.82 -0.53
CA LYS A 142 13.83 2.25 -1.89
C LYS A 142 14.50 0.89 -1.98
N SER A 143 15.69 0.73 -1.41
CA SER A 143 16.45 -0.53 -1.42
C SER A 143 15.68 -1.64 -0.69
N ILE A 144 15.09 -1.33 0.46
CA ILE A 144 14.30 -2.27 1.24
C ILE A 144 13.04 -2.68 0.48
N LEU A 145 12.27 -1.74 -0.07
CA LEU A 145 11.07 -2.05 -0.84
C LEU A 145 11.39 -2.91 -2.07
N PHE A 146 12.47 -2.60 -2.79
CA PHE A 146 12.92 -3.39 -3.93
C PHE A 146 13.30 -4.82 -3.52
N ARG A 147 14.14 -4.97 -2.49
CA ARG A 147 14.59 -6.29 -2.02
C ARG A 147 13.41 -7.12 -1.51
N THR A 148 12.52 -6.54 -0.71
CA THR A 148 11.31 -7.24 -0.23
C THR A 148 10.45 -7.70 -1.40
N ARG A 149 10.28 -6.87 -2.45
CA ARG A 149 9.52 -7.25 -3.66
C ARG A 149 10.16 -8.40 -4.44
N GLU A 150 11.48 -8.35 -4.68
CA GLU A 150 12.18 -9.42 -5.41
C GLU A 150 12.11 -10.76 -4.65
N MET A 151 12.23 -10.71 -3.33
CA MET A 151 12.13 -11.89 -2.48
C MET A 151 10.71 -12.49 -2.45
N LEU A 152 9.66 -11.65 -2.45
CA LEU A 152 8.28 -12.10 -2.59
C LEU A 152 8.04 -12.77 -3.96
N ARG A 153 8.66 -12.27 -5.03
CA ARG A 153 8.55 -12.84 -6.38
C ARG A 153 9.24 -14.20 -6.49
N ASN A 154 10.39 -14.34 -5.85
CA ASN A 154 11.23 -15.54 -5.96
C ASN A 154 10.87 -16.64 -4.92
N ARG A 155 9.72 -16.53 -4.23
CA ARG A 155 9.25 -17.48 -3.20
C ARG A 155 10.37 -17.94 -2.25
N GLN A 156 11.07 -16.98 -1.64
CA GLN A 156 12.16 -17.29 -0.72
C GLN A 156 11.71 -18.29 0.37
N GLU A 157 12.54 -19.31 0.56
CA GLU A 157 12.43 -20.27 1.66
C GLU A 157 12.46 -19.53 3.01
N PRO A 158 11.77 -20.04 4.06
CA PRO A 158 11.90 -19.52 5.41
C PRO A 158 13.39 -19.45 5.82
N ASN A 159 13.78 -18.38 6.52
CA ASN A 159 15.13 -18.33 7.06
C ASN A 159 15.15 -19.06 8.41
N GLU A 160 15.58 -20.34 8.41
CA GLU A 160 15.61 -21.21 9.60
C GLU A 160 16.36 -20.61 10.81
N LYS A 161 17.24 -19.64 10.58
CA LYS A 161 18.01 -18.97 11.65
C LYS A 161 17.27 -17.78 12.28
N ARG A 162 16.11 -17.36 11.76
CA ARG A 162 15.35 -16.24 12.32
C ARG A 162 14.39 -16.70 13.40
N LYS A 163 14.58 -16.18 14.61
CA LYS A 163 13.57 -16.26 15.67
C LYS A 163 12.43 -15.31 15.35
N ILE A 164 11.23 -15.85 15.15
CA ILE A 164 10.01 -15.06 15.08
C ILE A 164 9.79 -14.43 16.45
N ILE A 165 9.74 -13.11 16.52
CA ILE A 165 9.35 -12.39 17.73
C ILE A 165 7.83 -12.28 17.69
N HIS A 166 7.13 -13.12 18.46
CA HIS A 166 5.66 -13.12 18.52
C HIS A 166 5.07 -11.73 18.81
N LEU A 167 5.80 -10.89 19.56
CA LEU A 167 5.40 -9.52 19.85
C LEU A 167 5.34 -8.64 18.59
N ASP A 168 6.27 -8.80 17.65
CA ASP A 168 6.27 -8.03 16.39
C ASP A 168 5.14 -8.49 15.46
N VAL A 169 4.88 -9.80 15.39
CA VAL A 169 3.73 -10.36 14.67
C VAL A 169 2.42 -9.78 15.21
N GLU A 170 2.23 -9.83 16.53
CA GLU A 170 1.04 -9.30 17.18
C GLU A 170 0.87 -7.80 16.89
N ARG A 171 1.97 -7.05 16.96
CA ARG A 171 2.02 -5.61 16.69
C ARG A 171 1.57 -5.29 15.26
N TRP A 172 2.13 -5.98 14.26
CA TRP A 172 1.74 -5.77 12.86
C TRP A 172 0.29 -6.17 12.61
N SER A 173 -0.13 -7.33 13.11
CA SER A 173 -1.51 -7.80 13.00
C SER A 173 -2.48 -6.79 13.61
N ARG A 174 -2.22 -6.29 14.82
CA ARG A 174 -3.06 -5.25 15.44
C ARG A 174 -3.03 -3.93 14.68
N ALA A 175 -1.88 -3.50 14.16
CA ALA A 175 -1.80 -2.27 13.38
C ALA A 175 -2.68 -2.33 12.13
N ILE A 176 -2.70 -3.47 11.45
CA ILE A 176 -3.56 -3.74 10.29
C ILE A 176 -5.03 -3.80 10.72
N MET A 177 -5.32 -4.59 11.76
CA MET A 177 -6.69 -4.80 12.26
C MET A 177 -7.28 -3.56 12.89
N LEU A 178 -6.49 -2.57 13.31
CA LEU A 178 -7.02 -1.32 13.83
C LEU A 178 -6.90 -0.17 12.83
N ASP A 179 -6.31 -0.41 11.65
CA ASP A 179 -5.90 0.59 10.67
C ASP A 179 -5.12 1.75 11.34
N LYS A 180 -4.21 1.39 12.26
CA LYS A 180 -3.44 2.31 13.10
C LYS A 180 -1.93 2.12 12.87
N PRO A 181 -1.30 2.94 12.02
CA PRO A 181 0.14 2.85 11.75
C PRO A 181 0.99 3.21 12.96
N GLN A 182 0.43 3.88 13.98
CA GLN A 182 1.16 4.20 15.22
C GLN A 182 1.70 2.93 15.87
N GLY A 183 0.97 1.81 15.77
CA GLY A 183 1.44 0.52 16.24
C GLY A 183 2.75 0.09 15.59
N ILE A 184 3.12 0.57 14.40
CA ILE A 184 4.41 0.32 13.74
C ILE A 184 5.41 1.45 14.03
N LEU A 185 4.97 2.69 14.07
CA LEU A 185 5.85 3.85 14.22
C LEU A 185 6.34 4.09 15.67
N SER A 186 5.62 3.64 16.69
CA SER A 186 5.84 4.05 18.08
C SER A 186 7.10 3.49 18.77
N GLU A 187 7.99 2.79 18.07
CA GLU A 187 9.27 2.31 18.64
C GLU A 187 10.36 2.21 17.55
N GLY A 188 10.62 3.33 16.87
CA GLY A 188 11.85 3.55 16.12
C GLY A 188 12.98 4.04 17.02
#